data_AF-A0A830FXI9-F1
#
_entry.id   AF-A0A830FXI9-F1
#
_cell.length_a   1.000
_cell.length_b   1.000
_cell.length_c   1.000
_cell.angle_alpha   90.00
_cell.angle_beta   90.00
_cell.angle_gamma   90.00
#
_symmetry.space_group_name_H-M   'P 1'
#
loop_
_entity.id
_entity.type
_entity.pdbx_description
1 polymer ?
#
loop_
_entity_poly.entity_id
_entity_poly.type
_entity_poly.pdbx_seq_one_letter_code
_entity_poly.pdbx_strand_id
1 'polypeptide(L)'
;MSGTPDWWRSLPTWAQAMILTLLLPGVVAHELTHIICATSWADTTLDWDAIAFEAEWTSSHPAPRAAAHIAPLVAGYAAGVGVFAVAIGRPQFSVHAGLLAYLSVNWLAYTAASVSDVAVCLQYLLAWRSGDELPTA
;
A
#
# COMPACT_ATOMS: atom_id res chain seq x y z
N MET A 1 -13.51 25.44 0.27
CA MET A 1 -12.03 25.50 0.12
C MET A 1 -11.64 24.35 -0.80
N SER A 2 -10.72 24.54 -1.75
CA SER A 2 -10.33 23.42 -2.62
C SER A 2 -9.65 22.35 -1.76
N GLY A 3 -10.21 21.14 -1.71
CA GLY A 3 -9.63 20.00 -0.96
C GLY A 3 -8.28 19.52 -1.49
N THR A 4 -7.73 20.16 -2.52
CA THR A 4 -6.45 19.78 -3.11
C THR A 4 -5.28 20.37 -2.32
N PRO A 5 -4.34 19.55 -1.81
CA PRO A 5 -3.20 20.01 -1.02
C PRO A 5 -2.33 21.07 -1.73
N ASP A 6 -1.70 21.97 -0.97
CA ASP A 6 -0.84 23.02 -1.54
C ASP A 6 0.37 22.46 -2.30
N TRP A 7 0.95 21.37 -1.81
CA TRP A 7 2.05 20.67 -2.49
C TRP A 7 1.61 20.13 -3.85
N TRP A 8 0.39 19.61 -3.96
CA TRP A 8 -0.17 19.10 -5.23
C TRP A 8 -0.30 20.23 -6.25
N ARG A 9 -0.84 21.37 -5.82
CA ARG A 9 -1.01 22.57 -6.65
C ARG A 9 0.32 23.17 -7.10
N SER A 10 1.40 22.95 -6.35
CA SER A 10 2.75 23.40 -6.70
C SER A 10 3.42 22.57 -7.81
N LEU A 11 2.90 21.38 -8.12
CA LEU A 11 3.46 20.50 -9.14
C LEU A 11 3.09 20.96 -10.55
N PRO A 12 4.00 20.85 -11.54
CA PRO A 12 3.64 21.08 -12.93
C PRO A 12 2.63 20.02 -13.42
N THR A 13 1.78 20.40 -14.38
CA THR A 13 0.67 19.55 -14.87
C THR A 13 1.12 18.16 -15.35
N TRP A 14 2.29 18.05 -15.97
CA TRP A 14 2.82 16.76 -16.41
C TRP A 14 3.14 15.83 -15.22
N ALA A 15 3.63 16.37 -14.10
CA ALA A 15 3.93 15.60 -12.90
C ALA A 15 2.62 15.16 -12.21
N GLN A 16 1.63 16.05 -12.15
CA GLN A 16 0.30 15.69 -11.67
C GLN A 16 -0.30 14.54 -12.50
N ALA A 17 -0.24 14.63 -13.83
CA ALA A 17 -0.71 13.57 -14.72
C ALA A 17 0.06 12.25 -14.53
N MET A 18 1.39 12.30 -14.37
CA MET A 18 2.19 11.10 -14.08
C MET A 18 1.83 10.47 -12.74
N ILE A 19 1.62 11.26 -11.67
CA ILE A 19 1.21 10.73 -10.37
C ILE A 19 -0.17 10.07 -10.48
N LEU A 20 -1.15 10.74 -11.09
CA LEU A 20 -2.50 10.19 -11.26
C LEU A 20 -2.52 8.89 -12.07
N THR A 21 -1.69 8.81 -13.12
CA THR A 21 -1.74 7.67 -14.05
C THR A 21 -0.83 6.53 -13.64
N LEU A 22 0.34 6.80 -13.04
CA LEU A 22 1.37 5.78 -12.80
C LEU A 22 1.55 5.40 -11.34
N LEU A 23 1.21 6.28 -10.40
CA LEU A 23 1.49 6.06 -8.97
C LEU A 23 0.22 5.87 -8.15
N LEU A 24 -0.80 6.72 -8.39
CA LEU A 24 -2.03 6.71 -7.63
C LEU A 24 -2.74 5.35 -7.62
N PRO A 25 -2.85 4.60 -8.74
CA PRO A 25 -3.50 3.29 -8.71
C PRO A 25 -2.78 2.30 -7.78
N GLY A 26 -1.45 2.28 -7.80
CA GLY A 26 -0.63 1.45 -6.93
C GLY A 26 -0.76 1.83 -5.45
N VAL A 27 -0.72 3.14 -5.14
CA VAL A 27 -0.90 3.63 -3.76
C VAL A 27 -2.31 3.34 -3.25
N VAL A 28 -3.36 3.58 -4.05
CA VAL A 28 -4.73 3.24 -3.65
C VAL A 28 -4.90 1.74 -3.43
N ALA A 29 -4.33 0.90 -4.31
CA ALA A 29 -4.36 -0.55 -4.13
C ALA A 29 -3.61 -1.00 -2.85
N HIS A 30 -2.53 -0.31 -2.49
CA HIS A 30 -1.78 -0.53 -1.25
C HIS A 30 -2.68 -0.26 -0.04
N GLU A 31 -3.28 0.93 0.04
CA GLU A 31 -4.16 1.30 1.17
C GLU A 31 -5.42 0.42 1.26
N LEU A 32 -6.00 0.05 0.12
CA LEU A 32 -7.13 -0.89 0.10
C LEU A 32 -6.75 -2.27 0.64
N THR A 33 -5.50 -2.70 0.46
CA THR A 33 -5.02 -3.98 1.01
C THR A 33 -5.00 -3.93 2.54
N HIS A 34 -4.56 -2.82 3.14
CA HIS A 34 -4.65 -2.62 4.59
C HIS A 34 -6.10 -2.73 5.07
N ILE A 35 -7.03 -2.02 4.43
CA ILE A 35 -8.45 -1.99 4.80
C ILE A 35 -9.05 -3.41 4.77
N ILE A 36 -8.87 -4.14 3.67
CA ILE A 36 -9.39 -5.51 3.52
C ILE A 36 -8.83 -6.43 4.63
N CYS A 37 -7.56 -6.26 4.97
CA CYS A 37 -6.91 -7.06 6.01
C CYS A 37 -7.17 -6.55 7.43
N ALA A 38 -7.67 -5.34 7.63
CA ALA A 38 -7.93 -4.80 8.97
C ALA A 38 -9.42 -4.85 9.36
N THR A 39 -10.35 -4.91 8.40
CA THR A 39 -11.80 -4.76 8.63
C THR A 39 -12.41 -5.78 9.61
N SER A 40 -11.80 -6.95 9.80
CA SER A 40 -12.25 -7.93 10.81
C SER A 40 -11.82 -7.62 12.24
N TRP A 41 -10.93 -6.63 12.44
CA TRP A 41 -10.29 -6.30 13.72
C TRP A 41 -10.24 -4.80 14.03
N ALA A 42 -10.76 -3.97 13.12
CA ALA A 42 -10.80 -2.52 13.25
C ALA A 42 -11.95 -1.96 12.42
N ASP A 43 -12.49 -0.82 12.86
CA ASP A 43 -13.27 0.06 11.98
C ASP A 43 -12.29 0.83 11.10
N THR A 44 -12.46 0.74 9.79
CA THR A 44 -11.46 1.16 8.80
C THR A 44 -12.01 2.20 7.84
N THR A 45 -11.20 3.19 7.52
CA THR A 45 -11.50 4.24 6.55
C THR A 45 -10.29 4.50 5.66
N LEU A 46 -10.55 5.11 4.49
CA LEU A 46 -9.50 5.63 3.62
C LEU A 46 -9.61 7.15 3.65
N ASP A 47 -8.58 7.83 4.17
CA ASP A 47 -8.44 9.26 3.99
C ASP A 47 -8.08 9.53 2.52
N TRP A 48 -9.00 10.13 1.77
CA TRP A 48 -8.81 10.44 0.36
C TRP A 48 -7.96 11.69 0.10
N ASP A 49 -7.76 12.53 1.12
CA ASP A 49 -6.92 13.73 1.01
C ASP A 49 -5.45 13.37 1.23
N ALA A 50 -5.16 12.47 2.18
CA ALA A 50 -3.82 11.92 2.41
C ALA A 50 -3.51 10.66 1.58
N ILE A 51 -4.53 9.98 1.05
CA ILE A 51 -4.45 8.61 0.51
C ILE A 51 -3.78 7.70 1.54
N ALA A 52 -4.40 7.61 2.72
CA ALA A 52 -3.85 6.87 3.86
C ALA A 52 -4.93 6.01 4.52
N PHE A 53 -4.54 4.78 4.84
CA PHE A 53 -5.30 3.87 5.68
C PHE A 53 -5.44 4.40 7.10
N GLU A 54 -6.67 4.39 7.59
CA GLU A 54 -7.00 4.69 8.99
C GLU A 54 -7.72 3.50 9.61
N ALA A 55 -7.40 3.20 10.87
CA ALA A 55 -7.99 2.11 11.62
C ALA A 55 -8.19 2.44 13.11
N GLU A 56 -9.44 2.30 13.54
CA GLU A 56 -9.83 2.27 14.95
C GLU A 56 -9.86 0.82 15.43
N TRP A 57 -8.77 0.40 16.06
CA TRP A 57 -8.56 -0.99 16.45
C TRP A 57 -9.46 -1.43 17.61
N THR A 58 -10.28 -2.45 17.39
CA THR A 58 -11.15 -3.04 18.41
C THR A 58 -10.46 -4.19 19.17
N SER A 59 -9.40 -4.77 18.61
CA SER A 59 -8.59 -5.81 19.25
C SER A 59 -7.33 -5.23 19.90
N SER A 60 -7.09 -5.53 21.17
CA SER A 60 -5.84 -5.20 21.88
C SER A 60 -4.65 -6.08 21.44
N HIS A 61 -4.92 -7.18 20.72
CA HIS A 61 -3.88 -8.13 20.33
C HIS A 61 -3.00 -7.53 19.22
N PRO A 62 -1.65 -7.56 19.34
CA PRO A 62 -0.78 -6.93 18.34
C PRO A 62 -0.69 -7.67 16.99
N ALA A 63 -0.84 -9.00 16.99
CA ALA A 63 -0.63 -9.80 15.77
C ALA A 63 -1.56 -9.44 14.58
N PRO A 64 -2.89 -9.23 14.76
CA PRO A 64 -3.75 -8.73 13.68
C PRO A 64 -3.30 -7.37 13.13
N ARG A 65 -2.83 -6.47 14.00
CA ARG A 65 -2.32 -5.15 13.59
C ARG A 65 -1.04 -5.28 12.76
N ALA A 66 -0.11 -6.15 13.16
CA ALA A 66 1.08 -6.48 12.39
C ALA A 66 0.73 -7.09 11.02
N ALA A 67 -0.23 -8.02 10.99
CA ALA A 67 -0.67 -8.68 9.77
C ALA A 67 -1.27 -7.67 8.77
N ALA A 68 -2.13 -6.76 9.24
CA ALA A 68 -2.69 -5.72 8.39
C ALA A 68 -1.62 -4.81 7.78
N HIS A 69 -0.57 -4.46 8.55
CA HIS A 69 0.51 -3.59 8.06
C HIS A 69 1.47 -4.30 7.10
N ILE A 70 1.72 -5.60 7.24
CA ILE A 70 2.57 -6.33 6.29
C ILE A 70 1.81 -6.84 5.06
N ALA A 71 0.47 -6.87 5.12
CA ALA A 71 -0.38 -7.43 4.08
C ALA A 71 -0.13 -6.80 2.71
N PRO A 72 0.04 -5.47 2.57
CA PRO A 72 0.38 -4.92 1.29
C PRO A 72 1.67 -5.52 0.78
N LEU A 73 2.78 -5.44 1.52
CA LEU A 73 4.07 -5.95 1.05
C LEU A 73 3.99 -7.40 0.54
N VAL A 74 3.15 -8.25 1.13
CA VAL A 74 2.93 -9.63 0.68
C VAL A 74 2.14 -9.69 -0.64
N ALA A 75 1.03 -8.96 -0.77
CA ALA A 75 0.25 -8.88 -2.00
C ALA A 75 1.06 -8.23 -3.13
N GLY A 76 1.69 -7.12 -2.77
CA GLY A 76 2.78 -6.41 -3.42
C GLY A 76 4.11 -7.16 -3.47
N TYR A 77 4.18 -8.47 -3.17
CA TYR A 77 5.27 -9.36 -3.60
C TYR A 77 4.74 -10.43 -4.58
N ALA A 78 3.58 -10.99 -4.26
CA ALA A 78 2.93 -12.04 -5.06
C ALA A 78 2.58 -11.59 -6.48
N ALA A 79 1.97 -10.40 -6.65
CA ALA A 79 1.57 -9.92 -7.97
C ALA A 79 2.76 -9.68 -8.92
N GLY A 80 3.91 -9.25 -8.43
CA GLY A 80 5.10 -8.88 -9.20
C GLY A 80 5.90 -10.11 -9.56
N VAL A 81 5.96 -11.12 -8.69
CA VAL A 81 6.41 -12.46 -9.08
C VAL A 81 5.54 -13.01 -10.22
N GLY A 82 4.21 -12.85 -10.12
CA GLY A 82 3.28 -13.24 -11.18
C GLY A 82 3.54 -12.52 -12.51
N VAL A 83 3.71 -11.20 -12.46
CA VAL A 83 4.01 -10.36 -13.61
C VAL A 83 5.36 -10.72 -14.24
N PHE A 84 6.40 -10.93 -13.43
CA PHE A 84 7.71 -11.38 -13.89
C PHE A 84 7.65 -12.76 -14.55
N ALA A 85 6.96 -13.73 -13.94
CA ALA A 85 6.79 -15.07 -14.48
C ALA A 85 6.10 -15.06 -15.86
N VAL A 86 5.08 -14.21 -16.03
CA VAL A 86 4.40 -14.01 -17.31
C VAL A 86 5.33 -13.36 -18.35
N ALA A 87 6.17 -12.41 -17.94
CA ALA A 87 7.11 -11.71 -18.82
C ALA A 87 8.17 -12.64 -19.41
N ILE A 88 8.85 -13.43 -18.57
CA ILE A 88 9.92 -14.34 -19.02
C ILE A 88 9.38 -15.48 -19.90
N GLY A 89 8.10 -15.83 -19.75
CA GLY A 89 7.43 -16.87 -20.55
C GLY A 89 7.03 -16.41 -21.96
N ARG A 90 7.17 -15.12 -22.32
CA ARG A 90 6.71 -14.57 -23.61
C ARG A 90 7.73 -13.60 -24.23
N PRO A 91 8.72 -14.11 -25.00
CA PRO A 91 9.87 -13.32 -25.47
C PRO A 91 9.60 -12.31 -26.60
N GLN A 92 8.35 -12.11 -27.03
CA GLN A 92 8.02 -11.38 -28.26
C GLN A 92 7.07 -10.18 -28.06
N PHE A 93 7.31 -9.18 -27.20
CA PHE A 93 6.28 -8.13 -27.06
C PHE A 93 6.76 -6.71 -26.71
N SER A 94 6.44 -5.76 -27.59
CA SER A 94 6.54 -4.31 -27.40
C SER A 94 5.37 -3.73 -26.56
N VAL A 95 4.15 -4.22 -26.74
CA VAL A 95 2.97 -3.79 -25.96
C VAL A 95 2.99 -4.35 -24.53
N HIS A 96 3.42 -5.61 -24.36
CA HIS A 96 3.53 -6.20 -23.02
C HIS A 96 4.70 -5.57 -22.25
N ALA A 97 5.74 -5.07 -22.91
CA ALA A 97 6.80 -4.30 -22.26
C ALA A 97 6.29 -2.98 -21.66
N GLY A 98 5.38 -2.27 -22.34
CA GLY A 98 4.72 -1.07 -21.79
C GLY A 98 3.84 -1.38 -20.57
N LEU A 99 3.06 -2.48 -20.64
CA LEU A 99 2.28 -3.00 -19.52
C LEU A 99 3.17 -3.44 -18.35
N LEU A 100 4.28 -4.10 -18.63
CA LEU A 100 5.27 -4.52 -17.63
C LEU A 100 5.93 -3.33 -16.96
N ALA A 101 6.29 -2.29 -17.71
CA ALA A 101 6.84 -1.05 -17.17
C ALA A 101 5.81 -0.33 -16.29
N TYR A 102 4.56 -0.23 -16.75
CA TYR A 102 3.45 0.34 -15.98
C TYR A 102 3.21 -0.43 -14.66
N LEU A 103 3.13 -1.75 -14.73
CA LEU A 103 2.97 -2.62 -13.58
C LEU A 103 4.17 -2.51 -12.63
N SER A 104 5.39 -2.40 -13.17
CA SER A 104 6.62 -2.24 -12.38
C SER A 104 6.67 -0.89 -11.66
N VAL A 105 6.20 0.20 -12.28
CA VAL A 105 6.11 1.51 -11.62
C VAL A 105 5.08 1.51 -10.50
N ASN A 106 3.89 0.93 -10.75
CA ASN A 106 2.88 0.77 -9.71
C ASN A 106 3.37 -0.16 -8.58
N TRP A 107 4.14 -1.19 -8.93
CA TRP A 107 4.79 -2.09 -7.98
C TRP A 107 5.83 -1.39 -7.10
N LEU A 108 6.64 -0.52 -7.70
CA LEU A 108 7.63 0.27 -6.96
C LEU A 108 6.94 1.26 -6.03
N ALA A 109 5.86 1.90 -6.46
CA ALA A 109 5.06 2.79 -5.62
C ALA A 109 4.48 2.04 -4.42
N TYR A 110 3.89 0.87 -4.68
CA TYR A 110 3.34 -0.04 -3.69
C TYR A 110 4.42 -0.52 -2.69
N THR A 111 5.59 -0.91 -3.19
CA THR A 111 6.72 -1.38 -2.36
C THR A 111 7.34 -0.25 -1.53
N ALA A 112 7.45 0.96 -2.08
CA ALA A 112 7.98 2.11 -1.37
C ALA A 112 7.05 2.55 -0.24
N ALA A 113 5.73 2.55 -0.47
CA ALA A 113 4.73 2.77 0.58
C ALA A 113 4.86 1.73 1.71
N SER A 114 5.15 0.48 1.36
CA SER A 114 5.34 -0.61 2.34
C SER A 114 6.52 -0.41 3.31
N VAL A 115 7.46 0.50 3.06
CA VAL A 115 8.62 0.72 3.95
C VAL A 115 8.19 1.27 5.32
N SER A 116 7.24 2.21 5.35
CA SER A 116 6.68 2.70 6.61
C SER A 116 5.95 1.58 7.34
N ASP A 117 5.26 0.72 6.61
CA ASP A 117 4.43 -0.33 7.21
C ASP A 117 5.27 -1.45 7.81
N VAL A 118 6.45 -1.73 7.25
CA VAL A 118 7.42 -2.65 7.87
C VAL A 118 7.84 -2.12 9.24
N ALA A 119 8.12 -0.82 9.37
CA ALA A 119 8.49 -0.25 10.66
C ALA A 119 7.36 -0.35 11.69
N VAL A 120 6.11 -0.07 11.29
CA VAL A 120 4.93 -0.20 12.16
C VAL A 120 4.65 -1.66 12.51
N CYS A 121 4.74 -2.56 11.53
CA CYS A 121 4.63 -4.00 11.74
C CYS A 121 5.64 -4.52 12.76
N LEU A 122 6.91 -4.09 12.67
CA LEU A 122 7.93 -4.46 13.64
C LEU A 122 7.59 -3.99 15.05
N GLN A 123 7.01 -2.81 15.22
CA GLN A 123 6.56 -2.34 16.54
C GLN A 123 5.49 -3.26 17.12
N TYR A 124 4.51 -3.69 16.32
CA TYR A 124 3.48 -4.63 16.76
C TYR A 124 4.02 -6.04 17.03
N LEU A 125 4.98 -6.52 16.24
CA LEU A 125 5.63 -7.81 16.49
C LEU A 125 6.47 -7.78 17.77
N LEU A 126 7.12 -6.65 18.07
CA LEU A 126 7.83 -6.46 19.32
C LEU A 126 6.88 -6.47 20.52
N ALA A 127 5.77 -5.74 20.45
CA ALA A 127 4.71 -5.77 21.47
C ALA A 127 4.13 -7.18 21.66
N TRP A 128 3.93 -7.93 20.56
CA TRP A 128 3.47 -9.31 20.65
C TRP A 128 4.48 -10.20 21.37
N ARG A 129 5.77 -10.03 21.05
CA ARG A 129 6.85 -10.81 21.66
C ARG A 129 7.04 -10.50 23.14
N SER A 130 6.84 -9.25 23.57
CA SER A 130 6.87 -8.86 24.99
C SER A 130 5.62 -9.29 25.75
N GLY A 131 4.55 -9.67 25.06
CA GLY A 131 3.25 -10.00 25.67
C GLY A 131 2.46 -8.75 26.07
N ASP A 132 2.75 -7.61 25.45
CA ASP A 132 2.05 -6.36 25.70
C ASP A 132 0.67 -6.36 25.03
N GLU A 133 -0.30 -5.76 25.72
CA GLU A 133 -1.58 -5.39 25.13
C GLU A 133 -1.53 -3.95 24.62
N LEU A 134 -2.18 -3.70 23.49
CA LEU A 134 -2.21 -2.38 22.87
C LEU A 134 -3.53 -1.65 23.14
N PRO A 135 -3.52 -0.30 23.19
CA PRO A 135 -4.74 0.48 23.35
C PRO A 135 -5.75 0.18 22.25
N THR A 136 -7.01 0.00 22.62
CA THR A 136 -8.17 -0.04 21.72
C THR A 136 -8.80 1.34 21.64
N ALA A 137 -9.46 1.64 20.52
CA ALA A 137 -10.24 2.86 20.33
C ALA A 137 -11.60 2.77 21.05
#